data_AF-A0AAN8TZ53-F1
#
_entry.id   AF-A0AAN8TZ53-F1
#
_cell.length_a   1.000
_cell.length_b   1.000
_cell.length_c   1.000
_cell.angle_alpha   90.00
_cell.angle_beta   90.00
_cell.angle_gamma   90.00
#
_symmetry.space_group_name_H-M   'P 1'
#
loop_
_entity.id
_entity.type
_entity.pdbx_description
1 polymer ?
#
loop_
_entity_poly.entity_id
_entity_poly.type
_entity_poly.pdbx_seq_one_letter_code
_entity_poly.pdbx_strand_id
1 'polypeptide(L)'
;MSSLMEVKNVHSVTDTMQTFSTPEEWKSRGMKLFWEKNYEMSLMCFKQVGETDWEKRAKAAYIMETAEQIRYYDPERAHINLLEAAEIFLSIGRFKSAAECFYDLKDYKQAGSIYLDKCGELIKAAECFTLAGRYKKAAEIHAKGNYFTECLSVCTKGKCYDLGLKYIDFWKQHACQHDNVGKSAEIRMEFLESCTSNSFVHKDRKSMMKFVRIFPSMDLKRKFLMSRKCLDELLLLEEESGNIVEAVEISRLIGNVLCEADLLGKRGDFDKACSLVLLYVLSHSLWVVGSKGWPLKSFVQMEEILEKAMIFERQGSNFETVCIEIKVVSNESVDWSVLKHNFIASKKCKSFLGEILCCRKILDFHFQYDVTKYVWDDKLSGNLNGSEELIPCSSVSVGTLFHFWNSWKNNVVDVLDSFECLGDVDFGEFCLKYFGVRQQLNGLNITYVLLHPAAEWVKNI
;
A
#
# COMPACT_ATOMS: atom_id res chain seq x y z
N MET A 1 -34.12 -50.46 37.05
CA MET A 1 -33.36 -51.57 36.44
C MET A 1 -31.91 -51.39 36.83
N SER A 2 -31.46 -52.24 37.74
CA SER A 2 -30.08 -52.31 38.23
C SER A 2 -29.24 -53.08 37.21
N SER A 3 -28.17 -52.49 36.69
CA SER A 3 -27.16 -53.19 35.90
C SER A 3 -25.85 -53.19 36.67
N LEU A 4 -25.44 -54.39 37.05
CA LEU A 4 -24.28 -54.71 37.88
C LEU A 4 -22.99 -54.11 37.29
N MET A 5 -22.26 -53.34 38.10
CA MET A 5 -20.81 -53.21 37.92
C MET A 5 -20.17 -54.53 38.36
N GLU A 6 -19.50 -55.21 37.43
CA GLU A 6 -18.63 -56.34 37.74
C GLU A 6 -17.50 -55.87 38.67
N VAL A 7 -17.65 -56.18 39.95
CA VAL A 7 -16.54 -56.18 40.91
C VAL A 7 -15.64 -57.35 40.53
N LYS A 8 -14.63 -57.10 39.69
CA LYS A 8 -13.56 -58.08 39.46
C LYS A 8 -12.78 -58.27 40.78
N ASN A 9 -13.11 -59.40 41.40
CA ASN A 9 -12.53 -60.04 42.56
C ASN A 9 -11.03 -59.72 42.79
N VAL A 10 -10.73 -58.92 43.83
CA VAL A 10 -9.37 -58.70 44.36
C VAL A 10 -8.72 -60.04 44.75
N HIS A 11 -9.52 -61.02 45.18
CA HIS A 11 -9.04 -62.36 45.57
C HIS A 11 -8.47 -63.19 44.43
N SER A 12 -9.00 -63.10 43.19
CA SER A 12 -8.44 -63.89 42.08
C SER A 12 -7.08 -63.36 41.63
N VAL A 13 -6.79 -62.09 41.89
CA VAL A 13 -5.53 -61.45 41.52
C VAL A 13 -4.43 -61.82 42.52
N THR A 14 -4.75 -61.83 43.81
CA THR A 14 -3.82 -62.29 44.87
C THR A 14 -3.43 -63.77 44.73
N ASP A 15 -4.36 -64.62 44.28
CA ASP A 15 -4.07 -66.04 44.06
C ASP A 15 -3.15 -66.25 42.84
N THR A 16 -3.33 -65.47 41.76
CA THR A 16 -2.40 -65.49 40.63
C THR A 16 -1.02 -64.91 40.95
N MET A 17 -0.91 -64.05 41.96
CA MET A 17 0.38 -63.49 42.41
C MET A 17 1.23 -64.52 43.16
N GLN A 18 0.65 -65.57 43.73
CA GLN A 18 1.40 -66.64 44.42
C GLN A 18 2.05 -67.67 43.47
N THR A 19 1.71 -67.66 42.17
CA THR A 19 2.20 -68.66 41.19
C THR A 19 3.49 -68.26 40.45
N PHE A 20 4.04 -67.08 40.71
CA PHE A 20 5.23 -66.60 40.00
C PHE A 20 6.52 -66.96 40.76
N SER A 21 7.39 -67.70 40.10
CA SER A 21 8.56 -68.33 40.73
C SER A 21 9.88 -67.61 40.44
N THR A 22 9.95 -66.81 39.37
CA THR A 22 11.20 -66.12 38.97
C THR A 22 11.06 -64.61 38.87
N PRO A 23 12.12 -63.82 39.17
CA PRO A 23 12.12 -62.37 39.00
C PRO A 23 11.73 -61.90 37.59
N GLU A 24 12.09 -62.66 36.56
CA GLU A 24 11.78 -62.37 35.16
C GLU A 24 10.28 -62.51 34.84
N GLU A 25 9.61 -63.52 35.39
CA GLU A 25 8.15 -63.72 35.27
C GLU A 25 7.38 -62.56 35.91
N TRP A 26 7.82 -62.14 37.10
CA TRP A 26 7.27 -60.98 37.81
C TRP A 26 7.46 -59.69 37.02
N LYS A 27 8.65 -59.45 36.46
CA LYS A 27 8.93 -58.28 35.61
C LYS A 27 8.08 -58.27 34.34
N SER A 28 7.97 -59.41 33.66
CA SER A 28 7.13 -59.58 32.45
C SER A 28 5.66 -59.30 32.74
N ARG A 29 5.13 -59.84 33.85
CA ARG A 29 3.76 -59.58 34.29
C ARG A 29 3.54 -58.12 34.65
N GLY A 30 4.47 -57.50 35.37
CA GLY A 30 4.45 -56.07 35.73
C GLY A 30 4.40 -55.18 34.49
N MET A 31 5.19 -55.49 33.45
CA MET A 31 5.14 -54.77 32.16
C MET A 31 3.80 -54.96 31.45
N LYS A 32 3.24 -56.18 31.44
CA LYS A 32 1.91 -56.44 30.86
C LYS A 32 0.83 -55.61 31.55
N LEU A 33 0.80 -55.62 32.89
CA LEU A 33 -0.14 -54.84 33.69
C LEU A 33 0.02 -53.33 33.48
N PHE A 34 1.25 -52.85 33.32
CA PHE A 34 1.54 -51.43 33.01
C PHE A 34 0.87 -51.00 31.71
N TRP A 35 1.00 -51.81 30.65
CA TRP A 35 0.39 -51.51 29.36
C TRP A 35 -1.13 -51.68 29.35
N GLU A 36 -1.67 -52.54 30.22
CA GLU A 36 -3.10 -52.66 30.50
C GLU A 36 -3.66 -51.51 31.37
N LYS A 37 -2.83 -50.49 31.69
CA LYS A 37 -3.13 -49.36 32.58
C LYS A 37 -3.47 -49.75 34.03
N ASN A 38 -3.17 -50.99 34.43
CA ASN A 38 -3.30 -51.41 35.81
C ASN A 38 -2.01 -51.06 36.58
N TYR A 39 -1.78 -49.75 36.76
CA TYR A 39 -0.53 -49.22 37.30
C TYR A 39 -0.29 -49.59 38.76
N GLU A 40 -1.35 -49.73 39.56
CA GLU A 40 -1.26 -50.12 40.96
C GLU A 40 -0.73 -51.56 41.11
N MET A 41 -1.32 -52.52 40.38
CA MET A 41 -0.84 -53.90 40.37
C MET A 41 0.54 -54.02 39.73
N SER A 42 0.80 -53.24 38.68
CA SER A 42 2.13 -53.15 38.04
C SER A 42 3.21 -52.68 39.02
N LEU A 43 2.91 -51.65 39.81
CA LEU A 43 3.80 -51.11 40.84
C LEU A 43 4.15 -52.17 41.90
N MET A 44 3.16 -52.96 42.35
CA MET A 44 3.40 -54.06 43.30
C MET A 44 4.35 -55.12 42.72
N CYS A 45 4.14 -55.53 41.46
CA CYS A 45 5.02 -56.49 40.79
C CYS A 45 6.48 -56.00 40.74
N PHE A 46 6.72 -54.72 40.42
CA PHE A 46 8.07 -54.18 40.32
C PHE A 46 8.76 -53.98 41.67
N LYS A 47 8.01 -53.61 42.72
CA LYS A 47 8.52 -53.55 44.10
C LYS A 47 9.01 -54.92 44.59
N GLN A 48 8.28 -55.98 44.26
CA GLN A 48 8.61 -57.34 44.68
C GLN A 48 9.96 -57.83 44.13
N VAL A 49 10.34 -57.39 42.93
CA VAL A 49 11.60 -57.78 42.28
C VAL A 49 12.72 -56.74 42.38
N GLY A 50 12.48 -55.62 43.09
CA GLY A 50 13.48 -54.56 43.27
C GLY A 50 13.85 -53.80 41.98
N GLU A 51 12.98 -53.82 40.95
CA GLU A 51 13.20 -53.14 39.67
C GLU A 51 12.90 -51.64 39.78
N THR A 52 13.88 -50.87 40.27
CA THR A 52 13.70 -49.46 40.66
C THR A 52 13.24 -48.51 39.52
N ASP A 53 13.68 -48.70 38.28
CA ASP A 53 13.26 -47.86 37.13
C ASP A 53 11.78 -48.08 36.80
N TRP A 54 11.37 -49.34 36.72
CA TRP A 54 10.00 -49.74 36.41
C TRP A 54 9.04 -49.42 37.55
N GLU A 55 9.47 -49.58 38.80
CA GLU A 55 8.71 -49.14 39.97
C GLU A 55 8.39 -47.63 39.88
N LYS A 56 9.43 -46.80 39.69
CA LYS A 56 9.25 -45.35 39.54
C LYS A 56 8.36 -44.99 38.34
N ARG A 57 8.52 -45.70 37.22
CA ARG A 57 7.69 -45.50 36.03
C ARG A 57 6.22 -45.83 36.28
N ALA A 58 5.92 -46.96 36.91
CA ALA A 58 4.56 -47.35 37.28
C ALA A 58 3.95 -46.36 38.28
N LYS A 59 4.73 -45.92 39.28
CA LYS A 59 4.31 -44.91 40.25
C LYS A 59 3.94 -43.59 39.56
N ALA A 60 4.81 -43.07 38.70
CA ALA A 60 4.56 -41.81 38.00
C ALA A 60 3.33 -41.89 37.08
N ALA A 61 3.15 -43.00 36.35
CA ALA A 61 1.97 -43.20 35.49
C ALA A 61 0.67 -43.28 36.30
N TYR A 62 0.69 -43.97 37.46
CA TYR A 62 -0.44 -44.01 38.39
C TYR A 62 -0.82 -42.62 38.91
N ILE A 63 0.18 -41.82 39.33
CA ILE A 63 -0.03 -40.45 39.82
C ILE A 63 -0.61 -39.57 38.72
N MET A 64 -0.10 -39.69 37.49
CA MET A 64 -0.58 -38.94 36.33
C MET A 64 -2.04 -39.26 36.01
N GLU A 65 -2.42 -40.54 35.97
CA GLU A 65 -3.82 -40.95 35.75
C GLU A 65 -4.75 -40.48 36.89
N THR A 66 -4.27 -40.56 38.13
CA THR A 66 -5.01 -40.03 39.29
C THR A 66 -5.23 -38.53 39.15
N ALA A 67 -4.20 -37.79 38.71
CA ALA A 67 -4.30 -36.36 38.47
C ALA A 67 -5.33 -36.02 37.38
N GLU A 68 -5.38 -36.80 36.29
CA GLU A 68 -6.40 -36.64 35.24
C GLU A 68 -7.82 -36.85 35.78
N GLN A 69 -8.03 -37.88 36.60
CA GLN A 69 -9.35 -38.20 37.17
C GLN A 69 -9.87 -37.10 38.11
N ILE A 70 -8.99 -36.53 38.95
CA ILE A 70 -9.37 -35.51 39.93
C ILE A 70 -9.31 -34.09 39.37
N ARG A 71 -8.79 -33.89 38.16
CA ARG A 71 -8.54 -32.58 37.53
C ARG A 71 -9.71 -31.60 37.59
N TYR A 72 -10.94 -32.08 37.47
CA TYR A 72 -12.15 -31.25 37.50
C TYR A 72 -12.64 -30.95 38.93
N TYR A 73 -12.43 -31.88 39.86
CA TYR A 73 -12.96 -31.81 41.22
C TYR A 73 -11.98 -31.14 42.20
N ASP A 74 -10.68 -31.32 42.00
CA ASP A 74 -9.61 -30.82 42.85
C ASP A 74 -8.39 -30.43 41.98
N PRO A 75 -8.41 -29.23 41.37
CA PRO A 75 -7.35 -28.81 40.46
C PRO A 75 -6.02 -28.54 41.15
N GLU A 76 -6.02 -28.13 42.42
CA GLU A 76 -4.77 -27.90 43.17
C GLU A 76 -4.06 -29.22 43.45
N ARG A 77 -4.80 -30.25 43.87
CA ARG A 77 -4.22 -31.57 44.09
C ARG A 77 -3.81 -32.25 42.79
N ALA A 78 -4.58 -32.07 41.71
CA ALA A 78 -4.15 -32.50 40.37
C ALA A 78 -2.83 -31.85 39.96
N HIS A 79 -2.65 -30.55 40.24
CA HIS A 79 -1.42 -29.82 39.97
C HIS A 79 -0.23 -30.39 40.74
N ILE A 80 -0.38 -30.63 42.04
CA ILE A 80 0.67 -31.25 42.87
C ILE A 80 1.03 -32.65 42.35
N ASN A 81 0.03 -33.47 42.04
CA ASN A 81 0.24 -34.82 41.50
C ASN A 81 0.99 -34.79 40.16
N LEU A 82 0.62 -33.90 39.24
CA LEU A 82 1.32 -33.77 37.95
C LEU A 82 2.77 -33.30 38.13
N LEU A 83 3.06 -32.41 39.09
CA LEU A 83 4.42 -32.01 39.42
C LEU A 83 5.24 -33.19 39.96
N GLU A 84 4.69 -33.97 40.91
CA GLU A 84 5.37 -35.15 41.44
C GLU A 84 5.62 -36.18 40.32
N ALA A 85 4.63 -36.44 39.46
CA ALA A 85 4.80 -37.34 38.32
C ALA A 85 5.89 -36.85 37.36
N ALA A 86 5.93 -35.55 37.03
CA ALA A 86 6.93 -34.97 36.17
C ALA A 86 8.35 -35.13 36.74
N GLU A 87 8.54 -34.86 38.03
CA GLU A 87 9.83 -35.02 38.73
C GLU A 87 10.30 -36.48 38.75
N ILE A 88 9.38 -37.42 39.02
CA ILE A 88 9.71 -38.84 38.97
C ILE A 88 10.15 -39.22 37.56
N PHE A 89 9.39 -38.85 36.52
CA PHE A 89 9.73 -39.13 35.13
C PHE A 89 11.07 -38.52 34.70
N LEU A 90 11.40 -37.31 35.16
CA LEU A 90 12.71 -36.70 34.93
C LEU A 90 13.84 -37.52 35.58
N SER A 91 13.63 -38.01 36.82
CA SER A 91 14.64 -38.78 37.56
C SER A 91 15.01 -40.10 36.91
N ILE A 92 14.10 -40.68 36.10
CA ILE A 92 14.30 -41.93 35.36
C ILE A 92 14.55 -41.72 33.86
N GLY A 93 14.84 -40.48 33.44
CA GLY A 93 15.14 -40.17 32.03
C GLY A 93 13.97 -40.36 31.06
N ARG A 94 12.73 -40.44 31.54
CA ARG A 94 11.51 -40.54 30.71
C ARG A 94 11.03 -39.14 30.32
N PHE A 95 11.85 -38.45 29.54
CA PHE A 95 11.66 -37.03 29.22
C PHE A 95 10.34 -36.71 28.50
N LYS A 96 9.84 -37.60 27.63
CA LYS A 96 8.56 -37.37 26.93
C LYS A 96 7.38 -37.30 27.90
N SER A 97 7.27 -38.27 28.81
CA SER A 97 6.23 -38.31 29.83
C SER A 97 6.35 -37.16 30.82
N ALA A 98 7.58 -36.75 31.17
CA ALA A 98 7.79 -35.56 31.97
C ALA A 98 7.29 -34.29 31.26
N ALA A 99 7.60 -34.13 29.96
CA ALA A 99 7.15 -32.99 29.18
C ALA A 99 5.63 -32.95 29.02
N GLU A 100 4.96 -34.10 28.88
CA GLU A 100 3.50 -34.22 28.88
C GLU A 100 2.90 -33.73 30.20
N CYS A 101 3.46 -34.14 31.34
CA CYS A 101 3.02 -33.64 32.65
C CYS A 101 3.15 -32.10 32.74
N PHE A 102 4.28 -31.52 32.32
CA PHE A 102 4.45 -30.06 32.29
C PHE A 102 3.50 -29.36 31.30
N TYR A 103 3.16 -30.02 30.19
CA TYR A 103 2.19 -29.52 29.24
C TYR A 103 0.79 -29.44 29.86
N ASP A 104 0.36 -30.48 30.57
CA ASP A 104 -0.93 -30.53 31.26
C ASP A 104 -1.00 -29.53 32.42
N LEU A 105 0.13 -29.28 33.08
CA LEU A 105 0.31 -28.19 34.05
C LEU A 105 0.23 -26.79 33.43
N LYS A 106 0.19 -26.68 32.09
CA LYS A 106 0.32 -25.44 31.33
C LYS A 106 1.65 -24.71 31.53
N ASP A 107 2.67 -25.37 32.08
CA ASP A 107 4.04 -24.88 32.06
C ASP A 107 4.67 -25.21 30.69
N TYR A 108 4.15 -24.54 29.67
CA TYR A 108 4.58 -24.73 28.30
C TYR A 108 6.05 -24.33 28.08
N LYS A 109 6.61 -23.47 28.93
CA LYS A 109 8.03 -23.10 28.84
C LYS A 109 8.91 -24.28 29.22
N GLN A 110 8.61 -24.94 30.34
CA GLN A 110 9.36 -26.11 30.80
C GLN A 110 9.14 -27.30 29.87
N ALA A 111 7.89 -27.58 29.48
CA ALA A 111 7.57 -28.63 28.52
C ALA A 111 8.31 -28.45 27.19
N GLY A 112 8.28 -27.23 26.63
CA GLY A 112 8.97 -26.90 25.38
C GLY A 112 10.49 -27.07 25.46
N SER A 113 11.10 -26.72 26.59
CA SER A 113 12.53 -26.94 26.83
C SER A 113 12.89 -28.42 26.91
N ILE A 114 12.09 -29.25 27.58
CA ILE A 114 12.34 -30.69 27.64
C ILE A 114 12.17 -31.32 26.25
N TYR A 115 11.10 -30.98 25.51
CA TYR A 115 10.91 -31.49 24.15
C TYR A 115 12.06 -31.12 23.21
N LEU A 116 12.58 -29.89 23.31
CA LEU A 116 13.69 -29.42 22.49
C LEU A 116 15.01 -30.08 22.87
N ASP A 117 15.40 -29.99 24.15
CA ASP A 117 16.76 -30.27 24.59
C ASP A 117 16.98 -31.76 24.90
N LYS A 118 15.91 -32.49 25.26
CA LYS A 118 15.98 -33.89 25.70
C LYS A 118 15.32 -34.87 24.74
N CYS A 119 14.26 -34.46 24.05
CA CYS A 119 13.51 -35.35 23.15
C CYS A 119 13.83 -35.14 21.67
N GLY A 120 14.37 -33.98 21.28
CA GLY A 120 14.56 -33.61 19.87
C GLY A 120 13.25 -33.43 19.10
N GLU A 121 12.11 -33.29 19.79
CA GLU A 121 10.78 -33.13 19.17
C GLU A 121 10.51 -31.66 18.85
N LEU A 122 11.05 -31.20 17.72
CA LEU A 122 11.00 -29.78 17.31
C LEU A 122 9.57 -29.23 17.22
N ILE A 123 8.63 -29.99 16.64
CA ILE A 123 7.23 -29.54 16.44
C ILE A 123 6.56 -29.28 17.80
N LYS A 124 6.56 -30.28 18.69
CA LYS A 124 5.97 -30.12 20.03
C LYS A 124 6.65 -29.03 20.84
N ALA A 125 7.98 -28.93 20.75
CA ALA A 125 8.71 -27.85 21.41
C ALA A 125 8.24 -26.47 20.91
N ALA A 126 8.12 -26.28 19.60
CA ALA A 126 7.69 -25.01 19.01
C ALA A 126 6.22 -24.68 19.33
N GLU A 127 5.32 -25.67 19.34
CA GLU A 127 3.93 -25.51 19.80
C GLU A 127 3.88 -25.05 21.27
N CYS A 128 4.65 -25.69 22.15
CA CYS A 128 4.77 -25.29 23.55
C CYS A 128 5.28 -23.84 23.68
N PHE A 129 6.34 -23.47 22.97
CA PHE A 129 6.83 -22.09 23.00
C PHE A 129 5.83 -21.08 22.41
N THR A 130 5.01 -21.49 21.44
CA THR A 130 3.94 -20.66 20.90
C THR A 130 2.83 -20.43 21.93
N LEU A 131 2.42 -21.46 22.66
CA LEU A 131 1.46 -21.37 23.77
C LEU A 131 2.00 -20.53 24.93
N ALA A 132 3.31 -20.60 25.19
CA ALA A 132 4.01 -19.77 26.18
C ALA A 132 4.18 -18.29 25.75
N GLY A 133 3.71 -17.89 24.56
CA GLY A 133 3.90 -16.53 24.02
C GLY A 133 5.35 -16.21 23.60
N ARG A 134 6.22 -17.21 23.48
CA ARG A 134 7.64 -17.07 23.07
C ARG A 134 7.79 -17.24 21.56
N TYR A 135 7.09 -16.41 20.79
CA TYR A 135 6.97 -16.55 19.33
C TYR A 135 8.31 -16.56 18.57
N LYS A 136 9.28 -15.72 18.97
CA LYS A 136 10.62 -15.70 18.33
C LYS A 136 11.32 -17.05 18.44
N LYS A 137 11.30 -17.65 19.64
CA LYS A 137 11.93 -18.96 19.89
C LYS A 137 11.19 -20.07 19.15
N ALA A 138 9.86 -20.03 19.12
CA ALA A 138 9.06 -20.98 18.34
C ALA A 138 9.36 -20.90 16.82
N ALA A 139 9.46 -19.69 16.27
CA ALA A 139 9.84 -19.47 14.87
C ALA A 139 11.25 -19.98 14.57
N GLU A 140 12.23 -19.72 15.44
CA GLU A 140 13.60 -20.26 15.31
C GLU A 140 13.64 -21.79 15.27
N ILE A 141 12.84 -22.46 16.10
CA ILE A 141 12.76 -23.92 16.14
C ILE A 141 12.13 -24.47 14.86
N HIS A 142 11.03 -23.87 14.38
CA HIS A 142 10.42 -24.26 13.11
C HIS A 142 11.38 -24.04 11.94
N ALA A 143 12.12 -22.92 11.93
CA ALA A 143 13.11 -22.64 10.90
C ALA A 143 14.26 -23.67 10.88
N LYS A 144 14.75 -24.08 12.05
CA LYS A 144 15.76 -25.17 12.16
C LYS A 144 15.24 -26.51 11.63
N GLY A 145 13.95 -26.78 11.79
CA GLY A 145 13.29 -27.99 11.29
C GLY A 145 12.84 -27.92 9.83
N ASN A 146 13.15 -26.84 9.10
CA ASN A 146 12.63 -26.58 7.74
C ASN A 146 11.10 -26.58 7.63
N TYR A 147 10.40 -26.24 8.73
CA TYR A 147 8.94 -26.10 8.79
C TYR A 147 8.54 -24.67 8.40
N PHE A 148 8.59 -24.38 7.09
CA PHE A 148 8.40 -23.03 6.54
C PHE A 148 7.06 -22.41 6.93
N THR A 149 6.01 -23.19 6.80
CA THR A 149 4.62 -22.78 6.94
C THR A 149 4.29 -22.38 8.38
N GLU A 150 4.72 -23.21 9.32
CA GLU A 150 4.54 -23.03 10.75
C GLU A 150 5.38 -21.85 11.25
N CYS A 151 6.61 -21.70 10.74
CA CYS A 151 7.48 -20.58 11.10
C CYS A 151 6.84 -19.22 10.75
N LEU A 152 6.32 -19.05 9.52
CA LEU A 152 5.68 -17.79 9.09
C LEU A 152 4.35 -17.55 9.82
N SER A 153 3.58 -18.61 10.07
CA SER A 153 2.35 -18.53 10.87
C SER A 153 2.63 -18.03 12.30
N VAL A 154 3.64 -18.59 12.96
CA VAL A 154 4.09 -18.15 14.30
C VAL A 154 4.62 -16.71 14.27
N CYS A 155 5.39 -16.34 13.24
CA CYS A 155 5.86 -14.96 13.09
C CYS A 155 4.70 -13.98 12.92
N THR A 156 3.66 -14.35 12.16
CA THR A 156 2.43 -13.55 11.99
C THR A 156 1.71 -13.36 13.33
N LYS A 157 1.46 -14.47 14.04
CA LYS A 157 0.78 -14.46 15.34
C LYS A 157 1.54 -13.63 16.39
N GLY A 158 2.87 -13.74 16.39
CA GLY A 158 3.74 -12.99 17.30
C GLY A 158 4.13 -11.60 16.83
N LYS A 159 3.62 -11.13 15.68
CA LYS A 159 4.02 -9.87 15.02
C LYS A 159 5.54 -9.70 14.88
N CYS A 160 6.27 -10.81 14.70
CA CYS A 160 7.72 -10.86 14.58
C CYS A 160 8.16 -10.69 13.12
N TYR A 161 7.71 -9.62 12.47
CA TYR A 161 7.79 -9.48 11.00
C TYR A 161 9.22 -9.43 10.45
N ASP A 162 10.14 -8.71 11.11
CA ASP A 162 11.54 -8.68 10.68
C ASP A 162 12.22 -10.06 10.76
N LEU A 163 11.83 -10.88 11.74
CA LEU A 163 12.35 -12.25 11.86
C LEU A 163 11.81 -13.13 10.75
N GLY A 164 10.52 -13.04 10.46
CA GLY A 164 9.91 -13.77 9.34
C GLY A 164 10.51 -13.39 7.98
N LEU A 165 10.82 -12.10 7.77
CA LEU A 165 11.53 -11.65 6.55
C LEU A 165 12.92 -12.27 6.43
N LYS A 166 13.70 -12.27 7.51
CA LYS A 166 15.03 -12.90 7.51
C LYS A 166 14.96 -14.37 7.09
N TYR A 167 13.94 -15.09 7.54
CA TYR A 167 13.75 -16.47 7.12
C TYR A 167 13.32 -16.60 5.66
N ILE A 168 12.42 -15.74 5.16
CA ILE A 168 12.08 -15.71 3.73
C ILE A 168 13.33 -15.52 2.87
N ASP A 169 14.21 -14.59 3.24
CA ASP A 169 15.44 -14.33 2.47
C ASP A 169 16.44 -15.47 2.59
N PHE A 170 16.64 -16.01 3.80
CA PHE A 170 17.48 -17.20 4.03
C PHE A 170 17.03 -18.37 3.16
N TRP A 171 15.73 -18.67 3.15
CA TRP A 171 15.20 -19.77 2.35
C TRP A 171 15.21 -19.49 0.86
N LYS A 172 15.03 -18.25 0.39
CA LYS A 172 15.20 -17.90 -1.03
C LYS A 172 16.60 -18.25 -1.53
N GLN A 173 17.64 -18.01 -0.72
CA GLN A 173 19.03 -18.32 -1.07
C GLN A 173 19.29 -19.84 -1.13
N HIS A 174 18.57 -20.61 -0.31
CA HIS A 174 18.72 -22.07 -0.23
C HIS A 174 17.70 -22.86 -1.07
N ALA A 175 16.69 -22.21 -1.67
CA ALA A 175 15.64 -22.85 -2.48
C ALA A 175 16.10 -23.33 -3.86
N CYS A 176 17.35 -23.08 -4.27
CA CYS A 176 17.93 -23.64 -5.50
C CYS A 176 18.12 -25.17 -5.47
N GLN A 177 17.64 -25.89 -4.44
CA GLN A 177 17.87 -27.33 -4.28
C GLN A 177 16.62 -28.22 -4.18
N HIS A 178 15.39 -27.73 -3.93
CA HIS A 178 14.23 -28.63 -3.83
C HIS A 178 12.87 -28.04 -4.26
N ASP A 179 12.15 -28.82 -5.06
CA ASP A 179 10.80 -28.59 -5.59
C ASP A 179 9.71 -28.75 -4.51
N ASN A 180 9.23 -27.63 -3.95
CA ASN A 180 7.92 -27.60 -3.27
C ASN A 180 7.32 -26.18 -3.28
N VAL A 181 7.22 -25.59 -4.48
CA VAL A 181 7.07 -24.15 -4.69
C VAL A 181 5.64 -23.63 -4.46
N GLY A 182 4.61 -24.45 -4.62
CA GLY A 182 3.20 -24.01 -4.63
C GLY A 182 2.64 -23.56 -3.27
N LYS A 183 2.63 -24.42 -2.25
CA LYS A 183 2.09 -24.10 -0.92
C LYS A 183 2.93 -23.07 -0.14
N SER A 184 4.22 -22.98 -0.46
CA SER A 184 5.13 -21.97 0.12
C SER A 184 4.77 -20.55 -0.33
N ALA A 185 4.24 -20.39 -1.54
CA ALA A 185 3.94 -19.08 -2.11
C ALA A 185 2.71 -18.42 -1.46
N GLU A 186 1.62 -19.17 -1.24
CA GLU A 186 0.38 -18.67 -0.62
C GLU A 186 0.62 -18.16 0.80
N ILE A 187 1.26 -18.97 1.64
CA ILE A 187 1.52 -18.60 3.05
C ILE A 187 2.53 -17.46 3.15
N ARG A 188 3.48 -17.38 2.22
CA ARG A 188 4.37 -16.21 2.10
C ARG A 188 3.58 -14.95 1.77
N MET A 189 2.60 -15.03 0.88
CA MET A 189 1.74 -13.89 0.56
C MET A 189 0.89 -13.48 1.74
N GLU A 190 0.25 -14.41 2.45
CA GLU A 190 -0.53 -14.11 3.67
C GLU A 190 0.34 -13.42 4.74
N PHE A 191 1.56 -13.91 4.94
CA PHE A 191 2.52 -13.28 5.85
C PHE A 191 2.84 -11.84 5.42
N LEU A 192 3.18 -11.64 4.14
CA LEU A 192 3.51 -10.32 3.60
C LEU A 192 2.32 -9.35 3.69
N GLU A 193 1.10 -9.81 3.38
CA GLU A 193 -0.13 -9.04 3.52
C GLU A 193 -0.41 -8.67 4.98
N SER A 194 -0.14 -9.56 5.93
CA SER A 194 -0.26 -9.26 7.36
C SER A 194 0.77 -8.21 7.80
N CYS A 195 2.02 -8.32 7.34
CA CYS A 195 3.09 -7.36 7.63
C CYS A 195 2.74 -5.96 7.12
N THR A 196 2.34 -5.86 5.84
CA THR A 196 1.94 -4.60 5.22
C THR A 196 0.70 -4.03 5.88
N SER A 197 -0.28 -4.90 6.24
CA SER A 197 -1.49 -4.50 6.96
C SER A 197 -1.20 -3.85 8.30
N ASN A 198 -0.36 -4.49 9.10
CA ASN A 198 -0.01 -3.97 10.42
C ASN A 198 0.79 -2.66 10.30
N SER A 199 1.74 -2.58 9.37
CA SER A 199 2.53 -1.36 9.12
C SER A 199 1.65 -0.18 8.70
N PHE A 200 0.65 -0.44 7.84
CA PHE A 200 -0.32 0.57 7.42
C PHE A 200 -1.19 1.08 8.58
N VAL A 201 -1.69 0.18 9.45
CA VAL A 201 -2.45 0.55 10.65
C VAL A 201 -1.63 1.46 11.57
N HIS A 202 -0.32 1.23 11.67
CA HIS A 202 0.59 2.08 12.45
C HIS A 202 1.08 3.33 11.72
N LYS A 203 0.55 3.64 10.52
CA LYS A 203 0.97 4.76 9.66
C LYS A 203 2.46 4.76 9.29
N ASP A 204 3.12 3.61 9.38
CA ASP A 204 4.52 3.46 8.99
C ASP A 204 4.62 3.10 7.50
N ARG A 205 4.57 4.16 6.68
CA ARG A 205 4.67 4.04 5.21
C ARG A 205 6.02 3.45 4.77
N LYS A 206 7.11 3.77 5.48
CA LYS A 206 8.46 3.28 5.15
C LYS A 206 8.56 1.77 5.34
N SER A 207 8.11 1.26 6.48
CA SER A 207 8.09 -0.19 6.73
C SER A 207 7.11 -0.90 5.80
N MET A 208 5.92 -0.32 5.55
CA MET A 208 4.97 -0.87 4.56
C MET A 208 5.65 -1.07 3.20
N MET A 209 6.35 -0.05 2.69
CA MET A 209 7.01 -0.12 1.39
C MET A 209 8.13 -1.16 1.32
N LYS A 210 8.85 -1.39 2.42
CA LYS A 210 9.81 -2.51 2.53
C LYS A 210 9.15 -3.85 2.23
N PHE A 211 7.95 -4.11 2.76
CA PHE A 211 7.23 -5.36 2.51
C PHE A 211 6.57 -5.39 1.13
N VAL A 212 5.94 -4.30 0.67
CA VAL A 212 5.28 -4.23 -0.65
C VAL A 212 6.29 -4.50 -1.77
N ARG A 213 7.53 -3.99 -1.66
CA ARG A 213 8.58 -4.25 -2.66
C ARG A 213 8.91 -5.74 -2.81
N ILE A 214 8.69 -6.54 -1.78
CA ILE A 214 8.97 -7.99 -1.77
C ILE A 214 7.85 -8.79 -2.48
N PHE A 215 6.69 -8.19 -2.74
CA PHE A 215 5.59 -8.85 -3.44
C PHE A 215 6.07 -9.35 -4.82
N PRO A 216 5.64 -10.56 -5.23
CA PRO A 216 6.23 -11.24 -6.37
C PRO A 216 5.84 -10.63 -7.73
N SER A 217 4.71 -9.94 -7.83
CA SER A 217 4.26 -9.31 -9.08
C SER A 217 3.81 -7.87 -8.86
N MET A 218 3.90 -7.06 -9.93
CA MET A 218 3.39 -5.68 -9.93
C MET A 218 1.87 -5.62 -9.74
N ASP A 219 1.12 -6.59 -10.28
CA ASP A 219 -0.34 -6.63 -10.12
C ASP A 219 -0.77 -6.78 -8.66
N LEU A 220 -0.03 -7.57 -7.87
CA LEU A 220 -0.29 -7.71 -6.44
C LEU A 220 0.06 -6.42 -5.68
N LYS A 221 1.16 -5.75 -6.06
CA LYS A 221 1.53 -4.43 -5.51
C LYS A 221 0.45 -3.39 -5.79
N ARG A 222 0.00 -3.30 -7.05
CA ARG A 222 -1.09 -2.43 -7.52
C ARG A 222 -2.38 -2.70 -6.74
N LYS A 223 -2.86 -3.95 -6.72
CA LYS A 223 -4.09 -4.34 -6.01
C LYS A 223 -4.05 -3.95 -4.54
N PHE A 224 -2.93 -4.22 -3.87
CA PHE A 224 -2.76 -3.90 -2.46
C PHE A 224 -2.80 -2.38 -2.21
N LEU A 225 -1.97 -1.60 -2.92
CA LEU A 225 -1.88 -0.15 -2.71
C LEU A 225 -3.15 0.59 -3.14
N MET A 226 -3.77 0.18 -4.24
CA MET A 226 -5.07 0.72 -4.69
C MET A 226 -6.17 0.49 -3.66
N SER A 227 -6.26 -0.72 -3.08
CA SER A 227 -7.29 -1.04 -2.08
C SER A 227 -7.21 -0.16 -0.82
N ARG A 228 -6.04 0.44 -0.55
CA ARG A 228 -5.76 1.29 0.61
C ARG A 228 -5.61 2.76 0.28
N LYS A 229 -5.80 3.14 -0.99
CA LYS A 229 -5.61 4.51 -1.49
C LYS A 229 -4.18 5.06 -1.27
N CYS A 230 -3.17 4.18 -1.28
CA CYS A 230 -1.76 4.56 -1.19
C CYS A 230 -1.20 4.88 -2.58
N LEU A 231 -1.74 5.92 -3.22
CA LEU A 231 -1.43 6.24 -4.62
C LEU A 231 -0.02 6.81 -4.80
N ASP A 232 0.48 7.63 -3.87
CA ASP A 232 1.83 8.20 -3.93
C ASP A 232 2.89 7.09 -3.90
N GLU A 233 2.73 6.11 -3.01
CA GLU A 233 3.60 4.94 -2.93
C GLU A 233 3.53 4.07 -4.20
N LEU A 234 2.35 3.96 -4.79
CA LEU A 234 2.17 3.19 -6.02
C LEU A 234 2.84 3.88 -7.20
N LEU A 235 2.72 5.21 -7.31
CA LEU A 235 3.39 6.00 -8.32
C LEU A 235 4.91 5.80 -8.27
N LEU A 236 5.51 5.90 -7.09
CA LEU A 236 6.94 5.66 -6.89
C LEU A 236 7.36 4.26 -7.37
N LEU A 237 6.56 3.22 -7.11
CA LEU A 237 6.87 1.87 -7.57
C LEU A 237 6.77 1.69 -9.08
N GLU A 238 5.79 2.31 -9.74
CA GLU A 238 5.69 2.25 -11.20
C GLU A 238 6.84 3.01 -11.86
N GLU A 239 7.23 4.17 -11.32
CA GLU A 239 8.41 4.92 -11.78
C GLU A 239 9.71 4.11 -11.61
N GLU A 240 9.93 3.52 -10.43
CA GLU A 240 11.09 2.63 -10.16
C GLU A 240 11.12 1.41 -11.10
N SER A 241 9.95 0.93 -11.51
CA SER A 241 9.81 -0.22 -12.41
C SER A 241 9.90 0.17 -13.90
N GLY A 242 9.92 1.47 -14.23
CA GLY A 242 9.92 1.97 -15.60
C GLY A 242 8.57 1.85 -16.33
N ASN A 243 7.48 1.59 -15.62
CA ASN A 243 6.14 1.46 -16.20
C ASN A 243 5.49 2.83 -16.37
N ILE A 244 5.97 3.59 -17.37
CA ILE A 244 5.58 4.99 -17.57
C ILE A 244 4.07 5.12 -17.84
N VAL A 245 3.45 4.18 -18.56
CA VAL A 245 2.02 4.24 -18.91
C VAL A 245 1.16 4.19 -17.64
N GLU A 246 1.41 3.23 -16.75
CA GLU A 246 0.69 3.13 -15.49
C GLU A 246 1.01 4.27 -14.53
N ALA A 247 2.25 4.77 -14.51
CA ALA A 247 2.60 5.95 -13.73
C ALA A 247 1.80 7.20 -14.18
N VAL A 248 1.59 7.38 -15.48
CA VAL A 248 0.71 8.45 -16.04
C VAL A 248 -0.73 8.27 -15.55
N GLU A 249 -1.27 7.05 -15.56
CA GLU A 249 -2.61 6.79 -15.05
C GLU A 249 -2.74 7.06 -13.54
N ILE A 250 -1.74 6.68 -12.74
CA ILE A 250 -1.77 6.91 -11.29
C ILE A 250 -1.63 8.40 -10.96
N SER A 251 -0.72 9.13 -11.63
CA SER A 251 -0.59 10.58 -11.44
C SER A 251 -1.88 11.33 -11.78
N ARG A 252 -2.61 10.88 -12.81
CA ARG A 252 -3.94 11.37 -13.13
C ARG A 252 -4.95 11.12 -12.02
N LEU A 253 -4.96 9.93 -11.42
CA LEU A 253 -5.85 9.59 -10.29
C LEU A 253 -5.52 10.40 -9.03
N ILE A 254 -4.25 10.70 -8.79
CA ILE A 254 -3.80 11.58 -7.69
C ILE A 254 -4.25 13.03 -7.95
N GLY A 255 -4.33 13.43 -9.22
CA GLY A 255 -4.61 14.81 -9.63
C GLY A 255 -3.34 15.69 -9.70
N ASN A 256 -2.15 15.09 -9.68
CA ASN A 256 -0.89 15.83 -9.81
C ASN A 256 -0.57 16.09 -11.29
N VAL A 257 -1.11 17.20 -11.82
CA VAL A 257 -1.02 17.57 -13.25
C VAL A 257 0.42 17.73 -13.73
N LEU A 258 1.29 18.35 -12.93
CA LEU A 258 2.69 18.57 -13.32
C LEU A 258 3.47 17.26 -13.39
N CYS A 259 3.25 16.36 -12.42
CA CYS A 259 3.87 15.04 -12.45
C CYS A 259 3.41 14.22 -13.67
N GLU A 260 2.12 14.28 -14.01
CA GLU A 260 1.62 13.63 -15.23
C GLU A 260 2.26 14.21 -16.50
N ALA A 261 2.41 15.53 -16.58
CA ALA A 261 3.07 16.18 -17.71
C ALA A 261 4.54 15.73 -17.83
N ASP A 262 5.27 15.66 -16.71
CA ASP A 262 6.65 15.17 -16.68
C ASP A 262 6.76 13.72 -17.18
N LEU A 263 5.82 12.84 -16.78
CA LEU A 263 5.78 11.45 -17.21
C LEU A 263 5.40 11.29 -18.69
N LEU A 264 4.47 12.12 -19.20
CA LEU A 264 4.14 12.16 -20.62
C LEU A 264 5.33 12.65 -21.46
N GLY A 265 6.07 13.65 -20.96
CA GLY A 265 7.33 14.10 -21.57
C GLY A 265 8.35 12.96 -21.67
N LYS A 266 8.53 12.18 -20.60
CA LYS A 266 9.40 10.98 -20.60
C LYS A 266 8.92 9.90 -21.59
N ARG A 267 7.61 9.79 -21.81
CA ARG A 267 7.00 8.87 -22.79
C ARG A 267 7.20 9.33 -24.25
N GLY A 268 7.47 10.62 -24.46
CA GLY A 268 7.54 11.25 -25.78
C GLY A 268 6.22 11.89 -26.24
N ASP A 269 5.19 11.94 -25.39
CA ASP A 269 3.91 12.60 -25.67
C ASP A 269 4.01 14.12 -25.38
N PHE A 270 4.91 14.82 -26.07
CA PHE A 270 5.27 16.21 -25.78
C PHE A 270 4.11 17.19 -25.90
N ASP A 271 3.26 17.05 -26.92
CA ASP A 271 2.13 17.97 -27.14
C ASP A 271 1.12 17.91 -25.97
N LYS A 272 0.86 16.70 -25.44
CA LYS A 272 -0.01 16.52 -24.26
C LYS A 272 0.64 17.04 -22.99
N ALA A 273 1.95 16.82 -22.82
CA ALA A 273 2.72 17.35 -21.70
C ALA A 273 2.66 18.89 -21.68
N CYS A 274 2.94 19.54 -22.80
CA CYS A 274 2.80 20.99 -22.98
C CYS A 274 1.40 21.49 -22.64
N SER A 275 0.37 20.84 -23.19
CA SER A 275 -1.02 21.24 -22.97
C SER A 275 -1.42 21.17 -21.48
N LEU A 276 -0.97 20.14 -20.75
CA LEU A 276 -1.19 20.02 -19.30
C LEU A 276 -0.45 21.09 -18.51
N VAL A 277 0.79 21.42 -18.88
CA VAL A 277 1.54 22.50 -18.24
C VAL A 277 0.86 23.85 -18.45
N LEU A 278 0.42 24.15 -19.67
CA LEU A 278 -0.29 25.39 -19.97
C LEU A 278 -1.65 25.48 -19.26
N LEU A 279 -2.41 24.38 -19.22
CA LEU A 279 -3.62 24.26 -18.40
C LEU A 279 -3.33 24.59 -16.93
N TYR A 280 -2.27 24.01 -16.37
CA TYR A 280 -1.88 24.24 -14.98
C TYR A 280 -1.55 25.71 -14.75
N VAL A 281 -0.63 26.28 -15.53
CA VAL A 281 -0.19 27.67 -15.36
C VAL A 281 -1.36 28.65 -15.54
N LEU A 282 -2.12 28.53 -16.63
CA LEU A 282 -3.24 29.42 -16.93
C LEU A 282 -4.28 29.38 -15.80
N SER A 283 -4.73 28.19 -15.41
CA SER A 283 -5.75 28.04 -14.37
C SER A 283 -5.29 28.57 -13.02
N HIS A 284 -4.04 28.32 -12.63
CA HIS A 284 -3.46 28.85 -11.39
C HIS A 284 -3.34 30.38 -11.41
N SER A 285 -2.94 30.96 -12.54
CA SER A 285 -2.84 32.41 -12.70
C SER A 285 -4.21 33.10 -12.67
N LEU A 286 -5.25 32.48 -13.26
CA LEU A 286 -6.60 33.04 -13.30
C LEU A 286 -7.33 32.88 -11.96
N TRP A 287 -7.23 31.70 -11.32
CA TRP A 287 -8.14 31.29 -10.24
C TRP A 287 -7.47 31.06 -8.89
N VAL A 288 -6.26 31.59 -8.67
CA VAL A 288 -5.67 31.65 -7.33
C VAL A 288 -6.63 32.28 -6.32
N VAL A 289 -6.56 31.84 -5.06
CA VAL A 289 -7.47 32.28 -3.99
C VAL A 289 -7.62 33.81 -3.95
N GLY A 290 -8.88 34.27 -3.99
CA GLY A 290 -9.23 35.69 -4.03
C GLY A 290 -9.12 36.36 -5.40
N SER A 291 -8.81 35.63 -6.46
CA SER A 291 -8.91 36.10 -7.85
C SER A 291 -10.33 35.99 -8.38
N LYS A 292 -10.72 36.94 -9.25
CA LYS A 292 -12.00 36.93 -9.99
C LYS A 292 -11.84 36.41 -11.42
N GLY A 293 -10.75 35.72 -11.73
CA GLY A 293 -10.46 35.20 -13.08
C GLY A 293 -9.72 36.17 -13.99
N TRP A 294 -9.35 37.36 -13.50
CA TRP A 294 -8.50 38.34 -14.20
C TRP A 294 -8.06 39.43 -13.21
N PRO A 295 -6.88 40.06 -13.36
CA PRO A 295 -5.78 39.75 -14.30
C PRO A 295 -5.05 38.45 -13.94
N LEU A 296 -4.22 37.95 -14.88
CA LEU A 296 -3.32 36.83 -14.61
C LEU A 296 -2.36 37.19 -13.47
N LYS A 297 -2.33 36.38 -12.41
CA LYS A 297 -1.42 36.57 -11.28
C LYS A 297 -0.19 35.69 -11.44
N SER A 298 0.98 36.24 -11.14
CA SER A 298 2.23 35.46 -11.10
C SER A 298 2.32 34.68 -9.78
N PHE A 299 3.05 33.57 -9.81
CA PHE A 299 3.33 32.72 -8.64
C PHE A 299 4.77 32.19 -8.71
N VAL A 300 5.32 31.80 -7.56
CA VAL A 300 6.77 31.57 -7.35
C VAL A 300 7.41 30.59 -8.35
N GLN A 301 6.69 29.56 -8.80
CA GLN A 301 7.21 28.50 -9.67
C GLN A 301 6.86 28.69 -11.15
N MET A 302 6.21 29.80 -11.52
CA MET A 302 5.66 29.99 -12.86
C MET A 302 6.73 29.95 -13.96
N GLU A 303 7.85 30.65 -13.76
CA GLU A 303 8.96 30.71 -14.73
C GLU A 303 9.58 29.32 -14.95
N GLU A 304 9.93 28.59 -13.88
CA GLU A 304 10.48 27.23 -13.96
C GLU A 304 9.53 26.27 -14.70
N ILE A 305 8.22 26.37 -14.44
CA ILE A 305 7.22 25.51 -15.09
C ILE A 305 7.07 25.87 -16.58
N LEU A 306 7.11 27.15 -16.94
CA LEU A 306 7.06 27.58 -18.34
C LEU A 306 8.34 27.22 -19.10
N GLU A 307 9.51 27.27 -18.47
CA GLU A 307 10.76 26.76 -19.05
C GLU A 307 10.65 25.27 -19.39
N LYS A 308 10.03 24.46 -18.51
CA LYS A 308 9.75 23.05 -18.81
C LYS A 308 8.83 22.89 -20.01
N ALA A 309 7.78 23.71 -20.13
CA ALA A 309 6.92 23.71 -21.31
C ALA A 309 7.70 24.02 -22.59
N MET A 310 8.65 24.97 -22.54
CA MET A 310 9.54 25.27 -23.68
C MET A 310 10.45 24.10 -24.05
N ILE A 311 10.90 23.29 -23.09
CA ILE A 311 11.71 22.10 -23.37
C ILE A 311 10.89 21.04 -24.12
N PHE A 312 9.66 20.78 -23.67
CA PHE A 312 8.76 19.84 -24.34
C PHE A 312 8.36 20.35 -25.75
N GLU A 313 8.12 21.64 -25.87
CA GLU A 313 7.69 22.30 -27.10
C GLU A 313 8.70 22.19 -28.24
N ARG A 314 10.00 22.29 -27.96
CA ARG A 314 11.09 22.06 -28.95
C ARG A 314 11.06 20.68 -29.60
N GLN A 315 10.34 19.74 -29.01
CA GLN A 315 10.22 18.36 -29.46
C GLN A 315 8.79 18.02 -29.93
N GLY A 316 7.85 18.96 -29.82
CA GLY A 316 6.44 18.82 -30.19
C GLY A 316 6.14 19.22 -31.63
N SER A 317 4.90 18.95 -32.06
CA SER A 317 4.43 19.23 -33.42
C SER A 317 3.88 20.65 -33.59
N ASN A 318 3.38 21.26 -32.51
CA ASN A 318 2.74 22.58 -32.49
C ASN A 318 3.63 23.67 -31.89
N PHE A 319 4.92 23.66 -32.25
CA PHE A 319 5.96 24.55 -31.73
C PHE A 319 5.51 26.03 -31.69
N GLU A 320 5.19 26.61 -32.85
CA GLU A 320 4.91 28.06 -32.96
C GLU A 320 3.74 28.52 -32.09
N THR A 321 2.65 27.75 -32.05
CA THR A 321 1.44 28.06 -31.26
C THR A 321 1.73 28.02 -29.76
N VAL A 322 2.38 26.96 -29.28
CA VAL A 322 2.70 26.80 -27.86
C VAL A 322 3.69 27.88 -27.39
N CYS A 323 4.69 28.22 -28.21
CA CYS A 323 5.63 29.31 -27.95
C CYS A 323 4.91 30.64 -27.69
N ILE A 324 3.89 30.95 -28.49
CA ILE A 324 3.09 32.16 -28.34
C ILE A 324 2.23 32.09 -27.08
N GLU A 325 1.54 30.96 -26.83
CA GLU A 325 0.74 30.78 -25.63
C GLU A 325 1.57 30.94 -24.35
N ILE A 326 2.80 30.39 -24.31
CA ILE A 326 3.74 30.58 -23.19
C ILE A 326 4.04 32.08 -22.99
N LYS A 327 4.35 32.82 -24.06
CA LYS A 327 4.62 34.27 -23.99
C LYS A 327 3.40 35.09 -23.57
N VAL A 328 2.20 34.66 -23.95
CA VAL A 328 0.96 35.36 -23.63
C VAL A 328 0.53 35.07 -22.20
N VAL A 329 0.74 33.85 -21.72
CA VAL A 329 0.45 33.46 -20.33
C VAL A 329 1.51 34.02 -19.37
N SER A 330 2.77 34.17 -19.79
CA SER A 330 3.79 34.82 -18.97
C SER A 330 3.39 36.24 -18.61
N ASN A 331 3.69 36.66 -17.38
CA ASN A 331 3.45 38.02 -16.90
C ASN A 331 4.61 38.97 -17.23
N GLU A 332 5.40 38.64 -18.25
CA GLU A 332 6.47 39.50 -18.73
C GLU A 332 5.91 40.77 -19.39
N SER A 333 6.76 41.80 -19.48
CA SER A 333 6.43 43.22 -19.60
C SER A 333 5.25 43.57 -20.52
N VAL A 334 4.40 44.49 -20.03
CA VAL A 334 3.18 45.00 -20.67
C VAL A 334 3.49 46.03 -21.78
N ASP A 335 4.61 45.90 -22.50
CA ASP A 335 4.95 46.88 -23.54
C ASP A 335 3.97 46.80 -24.73
N TRP A 336 3.56 47.98 -25.22
CA TRP A 336 2.61 48.11 -26.34
C TRP A 336 3.07 47.36 -27.58
N SER A 337 4.37 47.42 -27.90
CA SER A 337 4.93 46.78 -29.09
C SER A 337 4.88 45.26 -28.95
N VAL A 338 5.27 44.75 -27.78
CA VAL A 338 5.26 43.31 -27.47
C VAL A 338 3.84 42.75 -27.52
N LEU A 339 2.86 43.44 -26.92
CA LEU A 339 1.46 42.99 -26.92
C LEU A 339 0.88 42.89 -28.34
N LYS A 340 1.12 43.89 -29.19
CA LYS A 340 0.69 43.85 -30.59
C LYS A 340 1.36 42.72 -31.37
N HIS A 341 2.67 42.53 -31.19
CA HIS A 341 3.39 41.43 -31.84
C HIS A 341 2.85 40.06 -31.41
N ASN A 342 2.57 39.88 -30.11
CA ASN A 342 2.00 38.63 -29.60
C ASN A 342 0.58 38.39 -30.12
N PHE A 343 -0.26 39.42 -30.25
CA PHE A 343 -1.59 39.31 -30.85
C PHE A 343 -1.53 38.87 -32.32
N ILE A 344 -0.69 39.53 -33.13
CA ILE A 344 -0.53 39.19 -34.56
C ILE A 344 0.02 37.78 -34.71
N ALA A 345 1.00 37.40 -33.89
CA ALA A 345 1.54 36.05 -33.88
C ALA A 345 0.44 35.03 -33.51
N SER A 346 -0.40 35.32 -32.52
CA SER A 346 -1.51 34.46 -32.10
C SER A 346 -2.51 34.23 -33.24
N LYS A 347 -2.90 35.30 -33.95
CA LYS A 347 -3.73 35.22 -35.17
C LYS A 347 -3.09 34.34 -36.25
N LYS A 348 -1.80 34.56 -36.54
CA LYS A 348 -1.06 33.80 -37.56
C LYS A 348 -1.01 32.30 -37.23
N CYS A 349 -0.78 31.96 -35.97
CA CYS A 349 -0.72 30.59 -35.48
C CYS A 349 -2.08 30.00 -35.10
N LYS A 350 -3.17 30.74 -35.33
CA LYS A 350 -4.56 30.35 -35.00
C LYS A 350 -4.73 29.94 -33.53
N SER A 351 -3.99 30.57 -32.63
CA SER A 351 -4.10 30.33 -31.19
C SER A 351 -5.26 31.14 -30.62
N PHE A 352 -6.42 30.51 -30.46
CA PHE A 352 -7.59 31.15 -29.84
C PHE A 352 -7.28 31.67 -28.43
N LEU A 353 -6.56 30.86 -27.64
CA LEU A 353 -6.09 31.23 -26.30
C LEU A 353 -5.18 32.47 -26.33
N GLY A 354 -4.21 32.49 -27.25
CA GLY A 354 -3.30 33.62 -27.43
C GLY A 354 -4.05 34.89 -27.80
N GLU A 355 -5.01 34.81 -28.74
CA GLU A 355 -5.81 35.94 -29.19
C GLU A 355 -6.64 36.56 -28.06
N ILE A 356 -7.43 35.75 -27.35
CA ILE A 356 -8.35 36.27 -26.32
C ILE A 356 -7.59 36.88 -25.13
N LEU A 357 -6.48 36.27 -24.72
CA LEU A 357 -5.64 36.78 -23.62
C LEU A 357 -4.86 38.03 -24.05
N CYS A 358 -4.33 38.07 -25.28
CA CYS A 358 -3.68 39.27 -25.82
C CYS A 358 -4.66 40.44 -25.86
N CYS A 359 -5.87 40.24 -26.40
CA CYS A 359 -6.88 41.30 -26.44
C CYS A 359 -7.18 41.85 -25.04
N ARG A 360 -7.35 40.98 -24.04
CA ARG A 360 -7.56 41.45 -22.65
C ARG A 360 -6.38 42.23 -22.10
N LYS A 361 -5.14 41.76 -22.29
CA LYS A 361 -3.93 42.49 -21.86
C LYS A 361 -3.79 43.85 -22.56
N ILE A 362 -4.14 43.91 -23.85
CA ILE A 362 -4.14 45.15 -24.63
C ILE A 362 -5.21 46.14 -24.12
N LEU A 363 -6.40 45.65 -23.78
CA LEU A 363 -7.44 46.47 -23.16
C LEU A 363 -7.02 47.00 -21.79
N ASP A 364 -6.42 46.17 -20.93
CA ASP A 364 -5.85 46.61 -19.65
C ASP A 364 -4.78 47.69 -19.86
N PHE A 365 -3.91 47.51 -20.86
CA PHE A 365 -2.92 48.52 -21.22
C PHE A 365 -3.58 49.83 -21.63
N HIS A 366 -4.63 49.80 -22.47
CA HIS A 366 -5.40 51.00 -22.81
C HIS A 366 -6.00 51.69 -21.59
N PHE A 367 -6.55 50.94 -20.63
CA PHE A 367 -7.16 51.50 -19.42
C PHE A 367 -6.15 52.06 -18.42
N GLN A 368 -4.92 51.58 -18.46
CA GLN A 368 -3.82 52.06 -17.61
C GLN A 368 -2.94 53.11 -18.31
N TYR A 369 -3.14 53.33 -19.62
CA TYR A 369 -2.31 54.23 -20.41
C TYR A 369 -2.55 55.69 -20.03
N ASP A 370 -1.48 56.47 -20.09
CA ASP A 370 -1.52 57.90 -19.83
C ASP A 370 -2.41 58.60 -20.88
N VAL A 371 -3.53 59.15 -20.42
CA VAL A 371 -4.53 59.84 -21.25
C VAL A 371 -3.90 60.99 -22.05
N THR A 372 -2.84 61.62 -21.54
CA THR A 372 -2.15 62.73 -22.22
C THR A 372 -1.35 62.29 -23.45
N LYS A 373 -0.97 61.01 -23.52
CA LYS A 373 -0.25 60.40 -24.65
C LYS A 373 -1.19 59.68 -25.62
N TYR A 374 -2.47 59.64 -25.31
CA TYR A 374 -3.49 58.91 -26.06
C TYR A 374 -3.85 59.65 -27.34
N VAL A 375 -3.84 58.93 -28.47
CA VAL A 375 -4.16 59.52 -29.78
C VAL A 375 -5.67 59.47 -30.01
N TRP A 376 -6.30 60.65 -30.08
CA TRP A 376 -7.75 60.83 -30.21
C TRP A 376 -8.25 60.88 -31.67
N ASP A 377 -7.42 60.52 -32.64
CA ASP A 377 -7.76 60.68 -34.06
C ASP A 377 -8.84 59.68 -34.53
N ASP A 378 -10.03 60.21 -34.82
CA ASP A 378 -11.23 59.48 -35.26
C ASP A 378 -11.07 58.83 -36.64
N LYS A 379 -10.16 59.33 -37.48
CA LYS A 379 -10.02 58.91 -38.89
C LYS A 379 -9.43 57.51 -39.07
N LEU A 380 -8.75 56.96 -38.06
CA LEU A 380 -8.13 55.63 -38.10
C LEU A 380 -9.10 54.49 -37.71
N SER A 381 -10.22 54.82 -37.07
CA SER A 381 -11.21 53.84 -36.58
C SER A 381 -11.82 52.98 -37.69
N GLY A 382 -12.01 53.55 -38.89
CA GLY A 382 -12.56 52.84 -40.04
C GLY A 382 -11.57 51.91 -40.77
N ASN A 383 -10.26 52.18 -40.70
CA ASN A 383 -9.25 51.47 -41.50
C ASN A 383 -8.70 50.21 -40.81
N LEU A 384 -8.68 50.14 -39.47
CA LEU A 384 -8.13 48.98 -38.76
C LEU A 384 -8.99 47.71 -38.82
N ASN A 385 -10.29 47.83 -39.10
CA ASN A 385 -11.17 46.66 -39.23
C ASN A 385 -10.95 45.87 -40.53
N GLY A 386 -10.17 46.39 -41.48
CA GLY A 386 -9.91 45.76 -42.79
C GLY A 386 -8.45 45.50 -43.14
N SER A 387 -7.47 45.94 -42.32
CA SER A 387 -6.05 45.75 -42.61
C SER A 387 -5.25 45.40 -41.35
N GLU A 388 -5.06 44.10 -41.10
CA GLU A 388 -4.21 43.57 -40.03
C GLU A 388 -2.75 44.06 -40.14
N GLU A 389 -2.32 44.44 -41.34
CA GLU A 389 -0.99 44.98 -41.65
C GLU A 389 -0.68 46.35 -40.99
N LEU A 390 -1.71 47.11 -40.57
CA LEU A 390 -1.52 48.43 -39.94
C LEU A 390 -1.37 48.37 -38.42
N ILE A 391 -1.68 47.23 -37.81
CA ILE A 391 -1.62 47.04 -36.35
C ILE A 391 -0.19 47.24 -35.81
N PRO A 392 0.89 46.66 -36.38
CA PRO A 392 2.26 46.80 -35.88
C PRO A 392 2.72 48.25 -35.69
N CYS A 393 2.32 49.16 -36.58
CA CYS A 393 2.78 50.56 -36.56
C CYS A 393 1.82 51.52 -35.83
N SER A 394 0.69 51.02 -35.31
CA SER A 394 -0.30 51.86 -34.64
C SER A 394 0.16 52.37 -33.27
N SER A 395 -0.09 53.65 -32.99
CA SER A 395 0.03 54.23 -31.64
C SER A 395 -1.22 53.91 -30.81
N VAL A 396 -1.12 54.08 -29.49
CA VAL A 396 -2.24 53.88 -28.57
C VAL A 396 -3.30 54.94 -28.87
N SER A 397 -4.44 54.51 -29.41
CA SER A 397 -5.47 55.39 -29.95
C SER A 397 -6.89 54.87 -29.70
N VAL A 398 -7.89 55.74 -29.89
CA VAL A 398 -9.32 55.36 -29.82
C VAL A 398 -9.62 54.28 -30.86
N GLY A 399 -9.05 54.40 -32.06
CA GLY A 399 -9.19 53.40 -33.12
C GLY A 399 -8.67 52.01 -32.72
N THR A 400 -7.49 51.95 -32.10
CA THR A 400 -6.94 50.68 -31.60
C THR A 400 -7.76 50.10 -30.45
N LEU A 401 -8.27 50.94 -29.53
CA LEU A 401 -9.16 50.48 -28.46
C LEU A 401 -10.44 49.88 -29.02
N PHE A 402 -11.07 50.55 -29.99
CA PHE A 402 -12.27 50.05 -30.64
C PHE A 402 -12.02 48.72 -31.36
N HIS A 403 -10.89 48.62 -32.07
CA HIS A 403 -10.48 47.38 -32.75
C HIS A 403 -10.32 46.21 -31.77
N PHE A 404 -9.51 46.37 -30.72
CA PHE A 404 -9.24 45.30 -29.75
C PHE A 404 -10.46 44.98 -28.88
N TRP A 405 -11.31 45.97 -28.57
CA TRP A 405 -12.59 45.73 -27.91
C TRP A 405 -13.50 44.85 -28.76
N ASN A 406 -13.65 45.17 -30.04
CA ASN A 406 -14.48 44.38 -30.95
C ASN A 406 -13.88 42.99 -31.19
N SER A 407 -12.56 42.86 -31.33
CA SER A 407 -11.93 41.55 -31.44
C SER A 407 -12.13 40.71 -30.18
N TRP A 408 -11.96 41.29 -28.98
CA TRP A 408 -12.25 40.59 -27.73
C TRP A 408 -13.72 40.17 -27.64
N LYS A 409 -14.64 41.09 -27.94
CA LYS A 409 -16.09 40.86 -27.92
C LYS A 409 -16.46 39.73 -28.89
N ASN A 410 -15.95 39.75 -30.10
CA ASN A 410 -16.22 38.71 -31.10
C ASN A 410 -15.73 37.35 -30.60
N ASN A 411 -14.50 37.25 -30.08
CA ASN A 411 -14.00 36.00 -29.49
C ASN A 411 -14.89 35.48 -28.35
N VAL A 412 -15.44 36.38 -27.52
CA VAL A 412 -16.39 35.99 -26.45
C VAL A 412 -17.71 35.50 -27.03
N VAL A 413 -18.25 36.17 -28.04
CA VAL A 413 -19.47 35.76 -28.74
C VAL A 413 -19.25 34.40 -29.40
N ASP A 414 -18.13 34.18 -30.08
CA ASP A 414 -17.80 32.90 -30.71
C ASP A 414 -17.78 31.75 -29.69
N VAL A 415 -17.22 31.99 -28.49
CA VAL A 415 -17.27 31.01 -27.38
C VAL A 415 -18.71 30.75 -26.92
N LEU A 416 -19.53 31.79 -26.78
CA LEU A 416 -20.92 31.62 -26.36
C LEU A 416 -21.75 30.87 -27.40
N ASP A 417 -21.59 31.22 -28.68
CA ASP A 417 -22.26 30.57 -29.81
C ASP A 417 -21.80 29.10 -29.97
N SER A 418 -20.54 28.79 -29.63
CA SER A 418 -20.03 27.42 -29.63
C SER A 418 -20.75 26.49 -28.65
N PHE A 419 -21.38 27.02 -27.59
CA PHE A 419 -22.20 26.22 -26.68
C PHE A 419 -23.57 25.89 -27.25
N GLU A 420 -24.10 26.72 -28.16
CA GLU A 420 -25.38 26.48 -28.84
C GLU A 420 -25.23 25.49 -29.99
N CYS A 421 -24.09 25.56 -30.69
CA CYS A 421 -23.71 24.63 -31.74
C CYS A 421 -22.78 23.53 -31.20
N LEU A 422 -23.35 22.43 -30.68
CA LEU A 422 -22.61 21.21 -30.27
C LEU A 422 -21.77 20.66 -31.45
N GLY A 423 -20.54 21.13 -31.63
CA GLY A 423 -19.73 20.69 -32.77
C GLY A 423 -18.31 21.23 -32.90
N ASP A 424 -17.95 22.37 -32.31
CA ASP A 424 -16.59 22.91 -32.47
C ASP A 424 -15.68 22.51 -31.29
N VAL A 425 -14.72 21.63 -31.58
CA VAL A 425 -13.85 20.98 -30.58
C VAL A 425 -12.86 21.97 -29.95
N ASP A 426 -12.46 23.00 -30.70
CA ASP A 426 -11.39 23.91 -30.31
C ASP A 426 -11.81 24.88 -29.17
N PHE A 427 -13.07 25.35 -29.20
CA PHE A 427 -13.61 26.20 -28.12
C PHE A 427 -13.84 25.44 -26.82
N GLY A 428 -14.18 24.14 -26.92
CA GLY A 428 -14.31 23.27 -25.76
C GLY A 428 -13.00 23.13 -24.98
N GLU A 429 -11.89 22.88 -25.69
CA GLU A 429 -10.56 22.79 -25.06
C GLU A 429 -10.16 24.12 -24.40
N PHE A 430 -10.42 25.25 -25.06
CA PHE A 430 -10.18 26.57 -24.48
C PHE A 430 -10.96 26.76 -23.17
N CYS A 431 -12.26 26.45 -23.15
CA CYS A 431 -13.09 26.64 -21.96
C CYS A 431 -12.60 25.79 -20.78
N LEU A 432 -12.22 24.53 -21.05
CA LEU A 432 -11.63 23.65 -20.05
C LEU A 432 -10.33 24.25 -19.47
N LYS A 433 -9.44 24.74 -20.34
CA LYS A 433 -8.21 25.44 -19.91
C LYS A 433 -8.50 26.71 -19.10
N TYR A 434 -9.38 27.55 -19.59
CA TYR A 434 -9.73 28.83 -18.99
C TYR A 434 -10.34 28.68 -17.60
N PHE A 435 -11.27 27.73 -17.42
CA PHE A 435 -11.92 27.49 -16.12
C PHE A 435 -11.12 26.54 -15.21
N GLY A 436 -10.00 25.99 -15.68
CA GLY A 436 -9.21 25.02 -14.92
C GLY A 436 -9.97 23.71 -14.69
N VAL A 437 -10.72 23.28 -15.69
CA VAL A 437 -11.50 22.04 -15.69
C VAL A 437 -10.77 21.02 -16.55
N ARG A 438 -10.66 19.81 -16.04
CA ARG A 438 -10.01 18.71 -16.72
C ARG A 438 -11.00 17.61 -17.06
N GLN A 439 -11.06 17.26 -18.33
CA GLN A 439 -11.81 16.08 -18.78
C GLN A 439 -10.99 14.81 -18.54
N GLN A 440 -11.62 13.79 -17.96
CA GLN A 440 -11.06 12.46 -17.76
C GLN A 440 -12.00 11.43 -18.38
N LEU A 441 -11.43 10.51 -19.17
CA LEU A 441 -12.15 9.41 -19.80
C LEU A 441 -12.01 8.15 -18.93
N ASN A 442 -13.10 7.75 -18.29
CA ASN A 442 -13.18 6.55 -17.48
C ASN A 442 -13.97 5.48 -18.26
N GLY A 443 -13.32 4.87 -19.24
CA GLY A 443 -13.97 3.96 -20.19
C GLY A 443 -14.94 4.72 -21.09
N LEU A 444 -16.24 4.45 -20.96
CA LEU A 444 -17.30 5.17 -21.69
C LEU A 444 -17.81 6.43 -20.97
N ASN A 445 -17.43 6.62 -19.70
CA ASN A 445 -17.88 7.76 -18.91
C ASN A 445 -16.88 8.91 -18.99
N ILE A 446 -17.40 10.12 -19.18
CA ILE A 446 -16.64 11.37 -19.13
C ILE A 446 -16.84 11.99 -17.75
N THR A 447 -15.76 12.19 -17.01
CA THR A 447 -15.78 12.90 -15.72
C THR A 447 -14.97 14.18 -15.82
N TYR A 448 -15.47 15.26 -15.22
CA TYR A 448 -14.79 16.55 -15.18
C TYR A 448 -14.25 16.82 -13.77
N VAL A 449 -12.97 17.19 -13.68
CA VAL A 449 -12.27 17.45 -12.42
C VAL A 449 -11.81 18.89 -12.38
N LEU A 450 -12.09 19.59 -11.28
CA LEU A 450 -11.68 20.98 -11.07
C LEU A 450 -10.26 21.05 -10.49
N LEU A 451 -9.40 21.84 -11.11
CA LEU A 451 -8.07 22.16 -10.56
C LEU A 451 -8.15 23.12 -9.38
N HIS A 452 -9.15 24.02 -9.39
CA HIS A 452 -9.37 25.03 -8.36
C HIS A 452 -10.80 24.96 -7.80
N PRO A 453 -11.11 24.02 -6.88
CA PRO A 453 -12.45 23.91 -6.29
C PRO A 453 -12.90 25.15 -5.52
N ALA A 454 -11.95 25.98 -5.08
CA ALA A 454 -12.21 27.23 -4.36
C ALA A 454 -12.31 28.46 -5.30
N ALA A 455 -12.25 28.27 -6.61
CA ALA A 455 -12.34 29.36 -7.59
C ALA A 455 -13.67 30.12 -7.46
N GLU A 456 -13.64 31.43 -7.71
CA GLU A 456 -14.80 32.30 -7.50
C GLU A 456 -16.02 31.89 -8.34
N TRP A 457 -15.79 31.46 -9.58
CA TRP A 457 -16.86 31.03 -10.48
C TRP A 457 -17.58 29.75 -10.00
N VAL A 458 -16.89 28.89 -9.25
CA VAL A 458 -17.46 27.64 -8.71
C VAL A 458 -18.46 27.91 -7.59
N LYS A 459 -18.29 29.00 -6.83
CA LYS A 459 -19.19 29.34 -5.70
C LYS A 459 -20.63 29.62 -6.12
N ASN A 460 -20.85 29.92 -7.40
CA ASN A 460 -22.14 30.32 -7.96
C ASN A 460 -22.79 29.20 -8.79
N ILE A 461 -22.23 27.98 -8.72
CA ILE A 461 -22.76 26.74 -9.31
C ILE A 461 -23.31 25.88 -8.18
#